data_AF-A0A382T795-F1
#
_entry.id   AF-A0A382T795-F1
#
_cell.length_a   1.000
_cell.length_b   1.000
_cell.length_c   1.000
_cell.angle_alpha   90.00
_cell.angle_beta   90.00
_cell.angle_gamma   90.00
#
_symmetry.space_group_name_H-M   'P 1'
#
loop_
_entity.id
_entity.type
_entity.pdbx_description
1 polymer ?
#
loop_
_entity_poly.entity_id
_entity_poly.type
_entity_poly.pdbx_seq_one_letter_code
_entity_poly.pdbx_strand_id
1 'polypeptide(L)' 'RVSGTLTDFKYSKAMRKAGITWDSETLAQYLVKPKNYIPGTKMAFSGLDTVEEIQDVIAYITEHTK' A
#
# COMPACT_ATOMS: atom_id res chain seq x y z
N ARG A 1 0.71 0.75 10.58
CA ARG A 1 -0.69 0.28 10.79
C ARG A 1 -0.90 -1.04 10.03
N VAL A 2 -1.76 -1.97 10.46
CA VAL A 2 -1.99 -3.25 9.72
C VAL A 2 -2.95 -3.06 8.53
N SER A 3 -2.77 -3.83 7.47
CA SER A 3 -3.55 -3.78 6.22
C SER A 3 -5.04 -4.11 6.43
N GLY A 4 -5.92 -3.32 5.82
CA GLY A 4 -7.34 -3.65 5.72
C GLY A 4 -8.15 -3.49 7.01
N THR A 5 -7.71 -2.63 7.94
CA THR A 5 -8.29 -2.47 9.28
C THR A 5 -9.33 -1.35 9.41
N LEU A 6 -9.41 -0.41 8.47
CA LEU A 6 -10.41 0.67 8.53
C LEU A 6 -11.82 0.11 8.33
N THR A 7 -12.72 0.37 9.28
CA THR A 7 -14.10 -0.12 9.29
C THR A 7 -14.95 0.50 8.18
N ASP A 8 -14.62 1.73 7.79
CA ASP A 8 -15.44 2.53 6.88
C ASP A 8 -15.10 2.28 5.40
N PHE A 9 -14.10 1.42 5.14
CA PHE A 9 -13.65 1.09 3.78
C PHE A 9 -13.87 -0.39 3.43
N LYS A 10 -14.52 -0.65 2.29
CA LYS A 10 -14.79 -2.00 1.80
C LYS A 10 -13.58 -2.62 1.09
N TYR A 11 -12.58 -3.01 1.86
CA TYR A 11 -11.37 -3.70 1.37
C TYR A 11 -11.67 -4.98 0.57
N SER A 12 -10.71 -5.38 -0.28
CA SER A 12 -10.75 -6.70 -0.91
C SER A 12 -10.53 -7.82 0.11
N LYS A 13 -10.97 -9.04 -0.22
CA LYS A 13 -10.68 -10.22 0.62
C LYS A 13 -9.16 -10.42 0.77
N ALA A 14 -8.40 -10.18 -0.31
CA ALA A 14 -6.95 -10.28 -0.31
C ALA A 14 -6.30 -9.28 0.65
N MET A 15 -6.67 -7.99 0.58
CA MET A 15 -6.09 -6.95 1.44
C MET A 15 -6.37 -7.19 2.93
N ARG A 16 -7.56 -7.69 3.29
CA ARG A 16 -7.87 -8.05 4.68
C ARG A 16 -7.08 -9.26 5.18
N LYS A 17 -6.75 -10.20 4.29
CA LYS A 17 -5.98 -11.41 4.62
C LYS A 17 -4.47 -11.20 4.57
N ALA A 18 -4.01 -10.13 3.91
CA ALA A 18 -2.59 -9.87 3.68
C ALA A 18 -1.82 -9.73 5.01
N GLY A 19 -2.45 -9.16 6.05
CA GLY A 19 -1.85 -9.05 7.39
C GLY A 19 -0.58 -8.19 7.42
N ILE A 20 -0.42 -7.30 6.44
CA ILE A 20 0.82 -6.54 6.23
C ILE A 20 0.83 -5.35 7.18
N THR A 21 1.95 -5.13 7.84
CA THR A 21 2.19 -3.90 8.60
C THR A 21 2.74 -2.85 7.63
N TRP A 22 2.03 -1.74 7.46
CA TRP A 22 2.50 -0.61 6.68
C TRP A 22 3.62 0.12 7.41
N ASP A 23 4.82 -0.02 6.86
CA ASP A 23 6.05 0.72 7.12
C ASP A 23 6.62 1.24 5.79
N SER A 24 7.72 1.99 5.81
CA SER A 24 8.31 2.57 4.60
C SER A 24 8.75 1.52 3.58
N GLU A 25 9.23 0.36 4.02
CA GLU A 25 9.72 -0.70 3.13
C GLU A 25 8.58 -1.45 2.44
N THR A 26 7.59 -1.88 3.21
CA THR A 26 6.38 -2.55 2.71
C THR A 26 5.53 -1.62 1.84
N LEU A 27 5.47 -0.32 2.16
CA LEU A 27 4.85 0.69 1.31
C LEU A 27 5.61 0.83 -0.01
N ALA A 28 6.94 0.90 0.01
CA ALA A 28 7.73 0.98 -1.21
C ALA A 28 7.46 -0.23 -2.13
N GLN A 29 7.51 -1.45 -1.58
CA GLN A 29 7.24 -2.67 -2.34
C GLN A 29 5.81 -2.72 -2.89
N TYR A 30 4.84 -2.25 -2.10
CA TYR A 30 3.45 -2.20 -2.53
C TYR A 30 3.22 -1.16 -3.63
N LEU A 31 3.86 0.01 -3.55
CA LEU A 31 3.74 1.09 -4.53
C LEU A 31 4.41 0.74 -5.86
N VAL A 32 5.43 -0.11 -5.89
CA VAL A 32 6.05 -0.59 -7.14
C VAL A 32 5.06 -1.39 -7.97
N LYS A 33 4.40 -2.42 -7.40
CA LYS A 33 3.38 -3.23 -8.11
C LYS A 33 2.33 -3.78 -7.14
N PRO A 34 1.24 -3.05 -6.87
CA PRO A 34 0.23 -3.45 -5.88
C PRO A 34 -0.42 -4.81 -6.16
N LYS A 35 -0.68 -5.10 -7.45
CA LYS A 35 -1.31 -6.36 -7.87
C LYS A 35 -0.42 -7.58 -7.68
N ASN A 36 0.90 -7.41 -7.80
CA ASN A 36 1.86 -8.48 -7.59
C ASN A 36 2.10 -8.70 -6.10
N TYR A 37 2.16 -7.60 -5.33
CA TYR A 37 2.38 -7.68 -3.89
C TYR A 37 1.18 -8.25 -3.13
N ILE A 38 -0.05 -7.84 -3.50
CA ILE A 38 -1.30 -8.39 -2.94
C ILE A 38 -2.20 -8.86 -4.09
N PRO A 39 -2.04 -10.12 -4.54
CA PRO A 39 -2.88 -10.70 -5.58
C PRO A 39 -4.37 -10.65 -5.23
N GLY A 40 -5.18 -10.07 -6.09
CA GLY A 40 -6.61 -9.85 -5.83
C GLY A 40 -6.92 -8.62 -4.97
N THR A 41 -5.95 -7.70 -4.82
CA THR A 41 -6.25 -6.34 -4.37
C THR A 41 -7.23 -5.65 -5.33
N LYS A 42 -8.14 -4.83 -4.79
CA LYS A 42 -9.05 -4.00 -5.59
C LYS A 42 -8.37 -2.74 -6.11
N MET A 43 -7.13 -2.48 -5.70
CA MET A 43 -6.37 -1.31 -6.15
C MET A 43 -5.98 -1.49 -7.61
N ALA A 44 -6.59 -0.68 -8.49
CA ALA A 44 -6.32 -0.66 -9.93
C ALA A 44 -5.17 0.30 -10.29
N PHE A 45 -4.09 0.28 -9.50
CA PHE A 45 -2.89 1.08 -9.74
C PHE A 45 -1.82 0.22 -10.40
N SER A 46 -1.15 0.76 -11.43
CA SER A 46 -0.09 0.08 -12.18
C SER A 46 1.18 -0.08 -11.35
N GLY A 47 1.48 0.93 -10.52
CA GLY A 47 2.73 1.03 -9.81
C GLY A 47 3.47 2.34 -10.11
N LEU A 48 4.51 2.60 -9.32
CA LEU A 48 5.54 3.61 -9.57
C LEU A 48 6.81 2.90 -10.06
N ASP A 49 7.46 3.46 -11.07
CA ASP A 49 8.64 2.84 -11.70
C ASP A 49 9.95 3.43 -11.19
N THR A 50 9.95 4.66 -10.67
CA THR A 50 11.17 5.32 -10.16
C THR A 50 11.26 5.30 -8.64
N VAL A 51 12.49 5.20 -8.12
CA VAL A 51 12.73 5.17 -6.68
C VAL A 51 12.44 6.54 -6.06
N GLU A 52 12.76 7.63 -6.75
CA GLU A 52 12.48 8.98 -6.27
C GLU A 52 10.97 9.20 -6.04
N GLU A 53 10.12 8.84 -7.01
CA GLU A 53 8.65 8.99 -6.87
C GLU A 53 8.10 8.19 -5.68
N ILE A 54 8.64 6.98 -5.45
CA ILE A 54 8.22 6.13 -4.33
C ILE A 54 8.61 6.79 -3.00
N GLN A 55 9.82 7.33 -2.91
CA GLN A 55 10.30 8.01 -1.70
C GLN A 55 9.50 9.27 -1.40
N ASP A 56 9.22 10.08 -2.41
CA ASP A 56 8.43 11.31 -2.26
C ASP A 56 7.00 11.00 -1.78
N VAL A 57 6.37 9.98 -2.36
CA VAL A 57 5.04 9.53 -1.92
C VAL A 57 5.07 8.99 -0.49
N ILE A 58 6.08 8.21 -0.12
CA ILE A 58 6.22 7.69 1.25
C ILE A 58 6.43 8.84 2.25
N ALA A 59 7.28 9.82 1.90
CA ALA A 59 7.52 11.00 2.73
C ALA A 59 6.22 11.77 2.95
N TYR A 60 5.48 12.04 1.88
CA TYR A 60 4.18 12.71 1.94
C TYR A 60 3.17 11.95 2.83
N ILE A 61 3.02 10.64 2.63
CA ILE A 61 2.10 9.80 3.41
C ILE A 61 2.51 9.80 4.89
N THR A 62 3.79 9.71 5.20
CA THR A 62 4.30 9.69 6.57
C THR A 62 4.05 11.01 7.28
N GLU A 63 4.20 12.14 6.59
CA GLU A 63 3.93 13.46 7.13
C GLU A 63 2.43 13.71 7.38
N HIS A 64 1.58 13.26 6.44
CA HIS A 64 0.15 13.56 6.45
C HIS A 64 -0.71 12.49 7.13
N THR A 65 -0.14 11.35 7.51
CA THR A 65 -0.85 10.27 8.21
C THR A 65 -0.37 10.19 9.66
N LYS A 66 -0.97 11.01 10.52
CA LYS A 66 -0.91 10.84 11.99
C LYS A 66 -2.02 9.87 12.46
#